data_AF-A0A6N7FRJ4-F1
#
_entry.id   AF-A0A6N7FRJ4-F1
#
_cell.length_a   1.000
_cell.length_b   1.000
_cell.length_c   1.000
_cell.angle_alpha   90.00
_cell.angle_beta   90.00
_cell.angle_gamma   90.00
#
_symmetry.space_group_name_H-M   'P 1'
#
loop_
_entity.id
_entity.type
_entity.pdbx_description
1 polymer ?
#
loop_
_entity_poly.entity_id
_entity_poly.type
_entity_poly.pdbx_seq_one_letter_code
_entity_poly.pdbx_strand_id
1 'polypeptide(L)'
;MGRSDEGDEEYAQWWTKIRASWANSRMLTPRQAATLIGVLHEWADGPLDFWLEAPNEPLARVGPFKYMAPETFTPMGSLRSWVIEAQEHCRSVAAAMTRGEPPCERDNACYFDVMIIGVAFRAVELDGDPDKDLDPPHGGLPPRRLVDVQAGVHPDGEIWHDLIDEDWEEAEARFDDASDWRWWRRPLSPFEPAEVEWFLSTHHPRSWFEPGPPGPAAL
;
A
#
# COMPACT_ATOMS: atom_id res chain seq x y z
N MET A 1 -20.50 29.19 -7.60
CA MET A 1 -20.19 27.92 -6.91
C MET A 1 -18.70 27.71 -7.13
N GLY A 2 -17.88 28.41 -6.34
CA GLY A 2 -16.43 28.35 -6.46
C GLY A 2 -15.94 27.16 -5.65
N ARG A 3 -15.47 26.12 -6.34
CA ARG A 3 -14.41 25.27 -5.76
C ARG A 3 -13.23 26.21 -5.53
N SER A 4 -12.70 26.23 -4.31
CA SER A 4 -11.67 27.19 -3.92
C SER A 4 -10.39 26.92 -4.71
N ASP A 5 -9.86 27.94 -5.38
CA ASP A 5 -8.56 27.94 -6.08
C ASP A 5 -7.42 27.37 -5.19
N GLU A 6 -7.55 27.49 -3.87
CA GLU A 6 -6.62 26.99 -2.85
C GLU A 6 -6.54 25.46 -2.79
N GLY A 7 -7.64 24.75 -3.02
CA GLY A 7 -7.64 23.29 -3.07
C GLY A 7 -6.94 22.78 -4.34
N ASP A 8 -7.21 23.41 -5.47
CA ASP A 8 -6.61 23.03 -6.75
C ASP A 8 -5.09 23.27 -6.75
N GLU A 9 -4.61 24.31 -6.06
CA GLU A 9 -3.19 24.59 -5.88
C GLU A 9 -2.48 23.56 -4.98
N GLU A 10 -3.11 23.15 -3.87
CA GLU A 10 -2.60 22.10 -2.98
C GLU A 10 -2.49 20.75 -3.71
N TYR A 11 -3.51 20.37 -4.48
CA TYR A 11 -3.50 19.16 -5.31
C TYR A 11 -2.38 19.22 -6.37
N ALA A 12 -2.20 20.35 -7.06
CA ALA A 12 -1.13 20.50 -8.06
C ALA A 12 0.28 20.39 -7.44
N GLN A 13 0.48 20.93 -6.23
CA GLN A 13 1.73 20.81 -5.49
C GLN A 13 1.99 19.36 -5.07
N TRP A 14 0.95 18.64 -4.62
CA TRP A 14 1.04 17.22 -4.27
C TRP A 14 1.44 16.36 -5.47
N TRP A 15 0.81 16.55 -6.64
CA TRP A 15 1.19 15.86 -7.88
C TRP A 15 2.63 16.14 -8.30
N THR A 16 3.06 17.39 -8.21
CA THR A 16 4.44 17.79 -8.53
C THR A 16 5.44 17.07 -7.62
N LYS A 17 5.12 16.97 -6.33
CA LYS A 17 5.96 16.29 -5.36
C LYS A 17 6.04 14.80 -5.65
N ILE A 18 4.91 14.11 -5.85
CA ILE A 18 4.92 12.67 -6.19
C ILE A 18 5.70 12.40 -7.47
N ARG A 19 5.48 13.23 -8.50
CA ARG A 19 6.21 13.12 -9.76
C ARG A 19 7.71 13.14 -9.53
N ALA A 20 8.21 14.10 -8.75
CA ALA A 20 9.63 14.25 -8.46
C ALA A 20 10.16 13.08 -7.62
N SER A 21 9.42 12.68 -6.58
CA SER A 21 9.79 11.61 -5.66
C SER A 21 9.93 10.25 -6.36
N TRP A 22 9.07 9.96 -7.33
CA TRP A 22 8.98 8.63 -7.98
C TRP A 22 9.47 8.59 -9.43
N ALA A 23 9.97 9.71 -9.98
CA ALA A 23 10.36 9.80 -11.39
C ALA A 23 11.31 8.68 -11.86
N ASN A 24 12.28 8.33 -11.00
CA ASN A 24 13.34 7.36 -11.28
C ASN A 24 13.15 6.05 -10.51
N SER A 25 12.01 5.85 -9.85
CA SER A 25 11.74 4.62 -9.13
C SER A 25 11.59 3.47 -10.13
N ARG A 26 12.20 2.33 -9.79
CA ARG A 26 12.02 1.08 -10.52
C ARG A 26 10.83 0.28 -9.99
N MET A 27 10.38 0.56 -8.77
CA MET A 27 9.36 -0.21 -8.08
C MET A 27 7.93 0.20 -8.45
N LEU A 28 7.69 1.51 -8.56
CA LEU A 28 6.38 2.08 -8.87
C LEU A 28 6.54 3.22 -9.86
N THR A 29 5.58 3.37 -10.77
CA THR A 29 5.44 4.65 -11.49
C THR A 29 4.91 5.73 -10.54
N PRO A 30 5.09 7.02 -10.86
CA PRO A 30 4.46 8.08 -10.09
C PRO A 30 2.94 7.92 -9.94
N ARG A 31 2.22 7.45 -10.97
CA ARG A 31 0.76 7.25 -10.90
C ARG A 31 0.42 6.12 -9.95
N GLN A 32 1.09 4.98 -10.07
CA GLN A 32 0.86 3.85 -9.15
C GLN A 32 1.15 4.24 -7.70
N ALA A 33 2.24 4.98 -7.45
CA ALA A 33 2.55 5.48 -6.12
C ALA A 33 1.45 6.43 -5.59
N ALA A 34 0.95 7.34 -6.43
CA ALA A 34 -0.16 8.21 -6.05
C ALA A 34 -1.45 7.47 -5.73
N THR A 35 -1.82 6.50 -6.56
CA THR A 35 -2.99 5.65 -6.34
C THR A 35 -2.90 4.95 -4.98
N LEU A 36 -1.76 4.31 -4.69
CA LEU A 36 -1.56 3.63 -3.40
C LEU A 36 -1.62 4.61 -2.22
N ILE A 37 -1.03 5.81 -2.35
CA ILE A 37 -1.12 6.87 -1.33
C ILE A 37 -2.59 7.29 -1.13
N GLY A 38 -3.36 7.44 -2.20
CA GLY A 38 -4.77 7.79 -2.17
C GLY A 38 -5.60 6.76 -1.41
N VAL A 39 -5.39 5.47 -1.68
CA VAL A 39 -6.05 4.36 -0.97
C VAL A 39 -5.76 4.39 0.54
N LEU A 40 -4.50 4.65 0.93
CA LEU A 40 -4.12 4.74 2.35
C LEU A 40 -4.78 5.93 3.05
N HIS A 41 -4.83 7.09 2.40
CA HIS A 41 -5.53 8.26 2.92
C HIS A 41 -7.03 8.01 3.04
N GLU A 42 -7.64 7.41 2.01
CA GLU A 42 -9.05 7.04 2.04
C GLU A 42 -9.35 6.17 3.25
N TRP A 43 -8.58 5.11 3.48
CA TRP A 43 -8.78 4.23 4.64
C TRP A 43 -8.61 4.94 5.97
N ALA A 44 -7.54 5.73 6.12
CA ALA A 44 -7.24 6.42 7.36
C ALA A 44 -8.33 7.43 7.75
N ASP A 45 -8.81 8.22 6.79
CA ASP A 45 -9.69 9.36 7.05
C ASP A 45 -11.16 9.06 6.69
N GLY A 46 -11.45 7.84 6.25
CA GLY A 46 -12.79 7.34 5.94
C GLY A 46 -13.19 6.14 6.81
N PRO A 47 -13.15 4.91 6.28
CA PRO A 47 -13.73 3.74 6.93
C PRO A 47 -13.12 3.42 8.31
N LEU A 48 -11.82 3.65 8.54
CA LEU A 48 -11.23 3.45 9.87
C LEU A 48 -11.71 4.48 10.88
N ASP A 49 -11.77 5.75 10.47
CA ASP A 49 -12.23 6.84 11.33
C ASP A 49 -13.70 6.64 11.73
N PHE A 50 -14.57 6.36 10.76
CA PHE A 50 -15.98 6.06 11.01
C PHE A 50 -16.19 4.84 11.91
N TRP A 51 -15.40 3.77 11.70
CA TRP A 51 -15.49 2.59 12.56
C TRP A 51 -15.02 2.88 13.99
N LEU A 52 -14.00 3.70 14.17
CA LEU A 52 -13.53 4.14 15.49
C LEU A 52 -14.57 5.01 16.21
N GLU A 53 -15.33 5.84 15.50
CA GLU A 53 -16.44 6.59 16.09
C GLU A 53 -17.60 5.67 16.48
N ALA A 54 -17.98 4.75 15.58
CA ALA A 54 -19.12 3.87 15.75
C ALA A 54 -18.87 2.48 15.11
N PRO A 55 -18.42 1.47 15.89
CA PRO A 55 -18.07 0.14 15.37
C PRO A 55 -19.31 -0.73 15.12
N ASN A 56 -20.20 -0.24 14.25
CA ASN A 56 -21.51 -0.86 13.95
C ASN A 56 -21.43 -1.98 12.92
N GLU A 57 -20.32 -2.09 12.20
CA GLU A 57 -20.08 -3.15 11.21
C GLU A 57 -18.89 -4.05 11.60
N PRO A 58 -18.88 -5.32 11.13
CA PRO A 58 -17.75 -6.21 11.35
C PRO A 58 -16.47 -5.64 10.74
N LEU A 59 -15.36 -5.69 11.48
CA LEU A 59 -14.08 -5.15 11.02
C LEU A 59 -13.63 -5.75 9.66
N ALA A 60 -13.93 -7.03 9.42
CA ALA A 60 -13.67 -7.71 8.14
C ALA A 60 -14.44 -7.14 6.92
N ARG A 61 -15.22 -6.07 7.08
CA ARG A 61 -15.87 -5.31 5.99
C ARG A 61 -15.34 -3.90 5.82
N VAL A 62 -14.43 -3.47 6.69
CA VAL A 62 -13.85 -2.13 6.74
C VAL A 62 -12.50 -2.18 6.03
N GLY A 63 -12.19 -1.22 5.14
CA GLY A 63 -10.83 -1.09 4.58
C GLY A 63 -9.84 -0.70 5.68
N PRO A 64 -8.63 -1.31 5.75
CA PRO A 64 -8.03 -2.30 4.84
C PRO A 64 -8.43 -3.75 5.11
N PHE A 65 -9.03 -4.02 6.26
CA PHE A 65 -9.27 -5.37 6.79
C PHE A 65 -10.14 -6.25 5.89
N LYS A 66 -11.02 -5.66 5.07
CA LYS A 66 -11.86 -6.38 4.12
C LYS A 66 -11.09 -7.19 3.05
N TYR A 67 -9.81 -6.88 2.84
CA TYR A 67 -8.96 -7.59 1.88
C TYR A 67 -8.06 -8.65 2.52
N MET A 68 -8.18 -8.85 3.83
CA MET A 68 -7.41 -9.82 4.60
C MET A 68 -8.24 -11.08 4.85
N ALA A 69 -7.55 -12.20 5.04
CA ALA A 69 -8.17 -13.46 5.43
C ALA A 69 -8.90 -13.30 6.79
N PRO A 70 -10.17 -13.71 6.91
CA PRO A 70 -10.95 -13.56 8.15
C PRO A 70 -10.27 -14.16 9.39
N GLU A 71 -9.48 -15.21 9.21
CA GLU A 71 -8.73 -15.91 10.26
C GLU A 71 -7.76 -14.97 10.99
N THR A 72 -7.27 -13.93 10.29
CA THR A 72 -6.37 -12.90 10.83
C THR A 72 -6.95 -12.17 12.04
N PHE A 73 -8.28 -12.03 12.10
CA PHE A 73 -8.97 -11.30 13.18
C PHE A 73 -9.16 -12.13 14.46
N THR A 74 -9.06 -13.45 14.36
CA THR A 74 -9.29 -14.37 15.49
C THR A 74 -8.37 -14.14 16.70
N PRO A 75 -7.04 -13.94 16.52
CA PRO A 75 -6.12 -13.69 17.64
C PRO A 75 -6.07 -12.22 18.11
N MET A 76 -6.81 -11.30 17.49
CA MET A 76 -6.75 -9.89 17.86
C MET A 76 -7.55 -9.64 19.14
N GLY A 77 -6.87 -9.24 20.22
CA GLY A 77 -7.49 -8.97 21.52
C GLY A 77 -8.48 -7.79 21.47
N SER A 78 -8.00 -6.58 21.75
CA SER A 78 -8.82 -5.37 21.57
C SER A 78 -8.75 -4.95 20.10
N LEU A 79 -9.84 -5.14 19.36
CA LEU A 79 -9.93 -4.70 17.97
C LEU A 79 -9.73 -3.19 17.84
N ARG A 80 -10.20 -2.39 18.82
CA ARG A 80 -10.12 -0.93 18.75
C ARG A 80 -8.68 -0.39 18.74
N SER A 81 -7.80 -0.88 19.62
CA SER A 81 -6.40 -0.43 19.62
C SER A 81 -5.71 -0.80 18.32
N TRP A 82 -6.02 -1.97 17.77
CA TRP A 82 -5.46 -2.43 16.50
C TRP A 82 -5.91 -1.54 15.32
N VAL A 83 -7.15 -1.07 15.33
CA VAL A 83 -7.67 -0.12 14.33
C VAL A 83 -7.01 1.26 14.46
N ILE A 84 -6.74 1.74 15.67
CA ILE A 84 -6.00 3.00 15.88
C ILE A 84 -4.60 2.88 15.29
N GLU A 85 -3.87 1.82 15.61
CA GLU A 85 -2.54 1.55 15.05
C GLU A 85 -2.58 1.47 13.52
N ALA A 86 -3.54 0.72 12.96
CA ALA A 86 -3.71 0.64 11.50
C ALA A 86 -3.97 2.01 10.86
N GLN A 87 -4.79 2.86 11.49
CA GLN A 87 -5.07 4.22 11.01
C GLN A 87 -3.81 5.10 11.02
N GLU A 88 -3.05 5.07 12.11
CA GLU A 88 -1.79 5.80 12.25
C GLU A 88 -0.75 5.34 11.22
N HIS A 89 -0.64 4.02 11.02
CA HIS A 89 0.27 3.45 10.02
C HIS A 89 -0.15 3.77 8.58
N CYS A 90 -1.44 3.78 8.24
CA CYS A 90 -1.90 4.25 6.93
C CYS A 90 -1.42 5.68 6.64
N ARG A 91 -1.59 6.60 7.60
CA ARG A 91 -1.12 8.00 7.47
C ARG A 91 0.41 8.08 7.38
N SER A 92 1.12 7.33 8.23
CA SER A 92 2.58 7.32 8.28
C SER A 92 3.18 6.81 6.97
N VAL A 93 2.67 5.70 6.45
CA VAL A 93 3.09 5.08 5.19
C VAL A 93 2.76 6.01 4.01
N ALA A 94 1.56 6.58 3.95
CA ALA A 94 1.17 7.53 2.90
C ALA A 94 2.11 8.76 2.88
N ALA A 95 2.45 9.29 4.06
CA ALA A 95 3.38 10.41 4.19
C ALA A 95 4.80 10.05 3.73
N ALA A 96 5.27 8.82 4.02
CA ALA A 96 6.57 8.32 3.57
C ALA A 96 6.61 8.13 2.05
N MET A 97 5.59 7.48 1.48
CA MET A 97 5.48 7.31 0.03
C MET A 97 5.40 8.64 -0.69
N THR A 98 4.73 9.65 -0.13
CA THR A 98 4.72 11.01 -0.70
C THR A 98 6.13 11.63 -0.81
N ARG A 99 7.07 11.22 0.05
CA ARG A 99 8.48 11.64 0.00
C ARG A 99 9.35 10.76 -0.91
N GLY A 100 8.79 9.71 -1.52
CA GLY A 100 9.53 8.76 -2.36
C GLY A 100 10.23 7.66 -1.55
N GLU A 101 9.83 7.45 -0.31
CA GLU A 101 10.37 6.40 0.56
C GLU A 101 9.52 5.13 0.39
N PRO A 102 10.06 4.02 -0.14
CA PRO A 102 9.38 2.73 -0.17
C PRO A 102 9.05 2.26 1.24
N PRO A 103 7.82 1.78 1.51
CA PRO A 103 7.44 1.36 2.86
C PRO A 103 8.29 0.23 3.45
N CYS A 104 8.81 -0.66 2.60
CA CYS A 104 9.72 -1.76 2.97
C CYS A 104 11.15 -1.31 3.31
N GLU A 105 11.58 -0.13 2.87
CA GLU A 105 12.96 0.38 3.05
C GLU A 105 13.09 1.39 4.20
N ARG A 106 12.01 1.63 4.96
CA ARG A 106 12.04 2.57 6.08
C ARG A 106 12.83 1.99 7.26
N ASP A 107 13.68 2.81 7.88
CA ASP A 107 14.46 2.43 9.07
C ASP A 107 13.60 1.91 10.25
N ASN A 108 12.33 2.32 10.30
CA ASN A 108 11.35 1.90 11.30
C ASN A 108 10.18 1.11 10.69
N ALA A 109 10.37 0.55 9.49
CA ALA A 109 9.35 -0.30 8.89
C ALA A 109 8.97 -1.44 9.85
N CYS A 110 7.67 -1.67 9.96
CA CYS A 110 7.10 -2.82 10.64
C CYS A 110 6.43 -3.76 9.63
N TYR A 111 6.02 -4.94 10.07
CA TYR A 111 5.37 -5.92 9.20
C TYR A 111 4.08 -5.34 8.60
N PHE A 112 3.34 -4.62 9.43
CA PHE A 112 2.10 -3.98 9.03
C PHE A 112 2.32 -2.95 7.91
N ASP A 113 3.42 -2.19 7.92
CA ASP A 113 3.74 -1.19 6.88
C ASP A 113 3.93 -1.82 5.50
N VAL A 114 4.49 -3.02 5.42
CA VAL A 114 4.64 -3.76 4.16
C VAL A 114 3.33 -4.42 3.77
N MET A 115 2.68 -5.09 4.73
CA MET A 115 1.41 -5.77 4.49
C MET A 115 0.31 -4.80 4.01
N ILE A 116 0.23 -3.59 4.57
CA ILE A 116 -0.82 -2.62 4.21
C ILE A 116 -0.69 -2.13 2.75
N ILE A 117 0.53 -2.08 2.22
CA ILE A 117 0.77 -1.80 0.80
C ILE A 117 0.33 -2.97 -0.06
N GLY A 118 0.65 -4.19 0.37
CA GLY A 118 0.10 -5.40 -0.21
C GLY A 118 -1.43 -5.42 -0.30
N VAL A 119 -2.08 -5.00 0.79
CA VAL A 119 -3.53 -4.83 0.83
C VAL A 119 -3.99 -3.74 -0.14
N ALA A 120 -3.24 -2.64 -0.27
CA ALA A 120 -3.55 -1.56 -1.21
C ALA A 120 -3.43 -1.99 -2.67
N PHE A 121 -2.42 -2.79 -3.05
CA PHE A 121 -2.37 -3.41 -4.38
C PHE A 121 -3.62 -4.22 -4.67
N ARG A 122 -4.02 -5.06 -3.71
CA ARG A 122 -5.22 -5.89 -3.85
C ARG A 122 -6.52 -5.08 -3.92
N ALA A 123 -6.57 -3.95 -3.22
CA ALA A 123 -7.69 -3.03 -3.30
C ALA A 123 -7.83 -2.45 -4.71
N VAL A 124 -6.71 -2.02 -5.30
CA VAL A 124 -6.65 -1.53 -6.68
C VAL A 124 -7.05 -2.63 -7.68
N GLU A 125 -6.61 -3.86 -7.46
CA GLU A 125 -6.97 -5.01 -8.31
C GLU A 125 -8.48 -5.32 -8.25
N LEU A 126 -9.05 -5.41 -7.04
CA LEU A 126 -10.42 -5.88 -6.83
C LEU A 126 -11.49 -4.80 -7.01
N ASP A 127 -11.22 -3.59 -6.51
CA ASP A 127 -12.17 -2.47 -6.55
C ASP A 127 -11.90 -1.56 -7.77
N GLY A 128 -10.75 -1.75 -8.44
CA GLY A 128 -10.28 -0.95 -9.55
C GLY A 128 -9.41 0.21 -9.11
N ASP A 129 -8.54 0.68 -10.02
CA ASP A 129 -7.74 1.88 -9.79
C ASP A 129 -8.68 3.12 -9.71
N PRO A 130 -8.78 3.77 -8.54
CA PRO A 130 -9.62 4.95 -8.36
C PRO A 130 -9.19 6.11 -9.28
N ASP A 131 -7.94 6.11 -9.75
CA ASP A 131 -7.31 7.18 -10.51
C ASP A 131 -7.17 6.86 -12.01
N LYS A 132 -7.69 5.72 -12.47
CA LYS A 132 -7.60 5.29 -13.89
C LYS A 132 -8.25 6.28 -14.87
N ASP A 133 -9.26 6.99 -14.38
CA ASP A 133 -10.03 7.98 -15.13
C ASP A 133 -9.66 9.43 -14.75
N LEU A 134 -8.70 9.62 -13.83
CA LEU A 134 -8.12 10.94 -13.57
C LEU A 134 -7.16 11.28 -14.70
N ASP A 135 -7.72 11.81 -15.78
CA ASP A 135 -7.00 12.60 -16.76
C ASP A 135 -7.31 14.07 -16.47
N PRO A 136 -6.50 14.81 -15.68
CA PRO A 136 -6.95 16.11 -15.22
C PRO A 136 -6.60 17.20 -16.25
N PRO A 137 -7.53 18.11 -16.57
CA PRO A 137 -7.23 19.39 -17.21
C PRO A 137 -6.33 20.33 -16.35
N HIS A 138 -5.80 19.86 -15.21
CA HIS A 138 -5.11 20.65 -14.18
C HIS A 138 -3.75 20.06 -13.73
N GLY A 139 -2.96 19.47 -14.62
CA GLY A 139 -1.57 19.11 -14.29
C GLY A 139 -1.41 17.86 -13.43
N GLY A 140 -2.24 16.84 -13.68
CA GLY A 140 -2.04 15.50 -13.11
C GLY A 140 -0.72 14.85 -13.58
N LEU A 141 -0.46 13.65 -13.06
CA LEU A 141 0.70 12.87 -13.48
C LEU A 141 0.51 12.38 -14.92
N PRO A 142 1.41 12.72 -15.85
CA PRO A 142 1.31 12.23 -17.22
C PRO A 142 1.38 10.69 -17.21
N PRO A 143 0.51 10.00 -17.95
CA PRO A 143 0.59 8.55 -18.05
C PRO A 143 1.91 8.14 -18.66
N ARG A 144 2.56 7.12 -18.10
CA ARG A 144 3.67 6.39 -18.71
C ARG A 144 3.09 5.18 -19.41
N ARG A 145 3.05 5.24 -20.74
CA ARG A 145 2.46 4.19 -21.57
C ARG A 145 3.54 3.31 -22.18
N LEU A 146 3.13 2.18 -22.76
CA LEU A 146 4.03 1.24 -23.47
C LEU A 146 4.90 1.92 -24.54
N VAL A 147 4.42 3.01 -25.14
CA VAL A 147 5.17 3.80 -26.14
C VAL A 147 6.32 4.61 -25.56
N ASP A 148 6.34 4.83 -24.25
CA ASP A 148 7.37 5.57 -23.52
C ASP A 148 8.42 4.63 -22.88
N VAL A 149 8.24 3.31 -22.99
CA VAL A 149 9.09 2.29 -22.37
C VAL A 149 10.45 2.24 -23.05
N GLN A 150 11.52 2.49 -22.30
CA GLN A 150 12.86 2.16 -22.73
C GLN A 150 13.20 0.73 -22.31
N ALA A 151 13.77 -0.04 -23.23
CA ALA A 151 14.38 -1.31 -22.91
C ALA A 151 15.83 -1.07 -22.48
N GLY A 152 16.21 -1.58 -21.31
CA GLY A 152 17.59 -1.61 -20.87
C GLY A 152 18.10 -3.06 -20.81
N VAL A 153 19.43 -3.21 -20.73
CA VAL A 153 20.07 -4.51 -20.51
C VAL A 153 20.68 -4.50 -19.11
N HIS A 154 20.24 -5.42 -18.26
CA HIS A 154 20.80 -5.63 -16.94
C HIS A 154 22.21 -6.26 -17.08
N PRO A 155 23.14 -6.07 -16.12
CA PRO A 155 24.50 -6.60 -16.23
C PRO A 155 24.63 -8.12 -16.40
N ASP A 156 23.60 -8.90 -16.07
CA ASP A 156 23.52 -10.35 -16.32
C ASP A 156 22.99 -10.72 -17.72
N GLY A 157 22.62 -9.74 -18.53
CA GLY A 157 22.11 -9.91 -19.88
C GLY A 157 20.58 -9.95 -19.99
N GLU A 158 19.85 -9.81 -18.89
CA GLU A 158 18.38 -9.74 -18.93
C GLU A 158 17.89 -8.40 -19.52
N ILE A 159 16.87 -8.46 -20.38
CA ILE A 159 16.23 -7.26 -20.92
C ILE A 159 15.15 -6.84 -19.94
N TRP A 160 15.28 -5.64 -19.39
CA TRP A 160 14.26 -5.05 -18.52
C TRP A 160 13.51 -3.95 -19.27
N HIS A 161 12.21 -3.85 -18.97
CA HIS A 161 11.33 -2.82 -19.48
C HIS A 161 10.97 -1.85 -18.34
N ASP A 162 10.92 -0.54 -18.66
CA ASP A 162 10.31 0.44 -17.76
C ASP A 162 8.88 0.01 -17.41
N LEU A 163 8.52 0.15 -16.13
CA LEU A 163 7.18 -0.10 -15.63
C LEU A 163 6.21 0.91 -16.23
N ILE A 164 5.09 0.46 -16.79
CA ILE A 164 3.97 1.32 -17.21
C ILE A 164 2.90 1.36 -16.12
N ASP A 165 1.99 2.33 -16.21
CA ASP A 165 1.01 2.56 -15.15
C ASP A 165 0.00 1.40 -15.01
N GLU A 166 -0.29 0.70 -16.10
CA GLU A 166 -1.24 -0.42 -16.12
C GLU A 166 -0.65 -1.74 -15.59
N ASP A 167 0.67 -1.86 -15.47
CA ASP A 167 1.37 -3.09 -15.09
C ASP A 167 1.39 -3.30 -13.55
N TRP A 168 0.21 -3.39 -12.94
CA TRP A 168 0.07 -3.56 -11.49
C TRP A 168 0.65 -4.89 -10.97
N GLU A 169 0.55 -5.97 -11.74
CA GLU A 169 1.14 -7.26 -11.38
C GLU A 169 2.68 -7.18 -11.30
N GLU A 170 3.31 -6.50 -12.26
CA GLU A 170 4.76 -6.26 -12.26
C GLU A 170 5.16 -5.30 -11.14
N ALA A 171 4.36 -4.25 -10.87
CA ALA A 171 4.59 -3.34 -9.75
C ALA A 171 4.58 -4.07 -8.40
N GLU A 172 3.63 -4.99 -8.21
CA GLU A 172 3.56 -5.83 -7.02
C GLU A 172 4.74 -6.80 -6.95
N ALA A 173 5.14 -7.41 -8.07
CA ALA A 173 6.31 -8.29 -8.13
C ALA A 173 7.59 -7.55 -7.74
N ARG A 174 7.80 -6.33 -8.26
CA ARG A 174 8.96 -5.50 -7.89
C ARG A 174 8.92 -5.06 -6.44
N PHE A 175 7.74 -4.80 -5.88
CA PHE A 175 7.58 -4.52 -4.45
C PHE A 175 7.93 -5.74 -3.59
N ASP A 176 7.49 -6.93 -4.01
CA ASP A 176 7.81 -8.19 -3.34
C ASP A 176 9.31 -8.49 -3.37
N ASP A 177 9.96 -8.31 -4.52
CA ASP A 177 11.41 -8.49 -4.69
C ASP A 177 12.24 -7.47 -3.86
N ALA A 178 11.76 -6.23 -3.75
CA ALA A 178 12.39 -5.20 -2.93
C ALA A 178 12.15 -5.39 -1.42
N SER A 179 11.15 -6.20 -1.04
CA SER A 179 10.77 -6.40 0.34
C SER A 179 11.52 -7.58 0.97
N ASP A 180 12.40 -7.28 1.93
CA ASP A 180 13.03 -8.32 2.76
C ASP A 180 12.03 -9.04 3.69
N TRP A 181 10.78 -8.58 3.74
CA TRP A 181 9.72 -9.10 4.59
C TRP A 181 9.07 -10.30 3.95
N ARG A 182 9.78 -11.42 3.97
CA ARG A 182 9.21 -12.72 3.61
C ARG A 182 7.91 -12.90 4.39
N TRP A 183 6.87 -13.40 3.72
CA TRP A 183 5.56 -13.71 4.30
C TRP A 183 4.54 -12.57 4.40
N TRP A 184 4.83 -11.34 3.95
CA TRP A 184 3.85 -10.24 4.01
C TRP A 184 2.49 -10.56 3.34
N ARG A 185 2.50 -11.42 2.31
CA ARG A 185 1.29 -11.89 1.61
C ARG A 185 0.45 -12.90 2.40
N ARG A 186 0.98 -13.54 3.46
CA ARG A 186 0.29 -14.67 4.12
C ARG A 186 -1.08 -14.30 4.67
N PRO A 187 -1.28 -13.17 5.36
CA PRO A 187 -2.61 -12.74 5.83
C PRO A 187 -3.57 -12.36 4.70
N LEU A 188 -3.10 -12.29 3.45
CA LEU A 188 -3.92 -11.95 2.30
C LEU A 188 -4.46 -13.20 1.60
N SER A 189 -3.88 -14.39 1.78
CA SER A 189 -4.35 -15.60 1.08
C SER A 189 -5.71 -16.07 1.62
N PRO A 190 -6.83 -15.92 0.87
CA PRO A 190 -8.14 -16.34 1.36
C PRO A 190 -8.39 -17.85 1.10
N PHE A 191 -7.49 -18.52 0.37
CA PHE A 191 -7.71 -19.88 -0.11
C PHE A 191 -6.97 -20.93 0.72
N GLU A 192 -6.07 -20.51 1.62
CA GLU A 192 -5.25 -21.43 2.41
C GLU A 192 -5.33 -21.12 3.91
N PRO A 193 -6.49 -21.37 4.57
CA PRO A 193 -6.68 -21.07 5.99
C PRO A 193 -5.61 -21.68 6.90
N ALA A 194 -5.15 -22.89 6.58
CA ALA A 194 -4.10 -23.57 7.36
C ALA A 194 -2.75 -22.84 7.31
N GLU A 195 -2.42 -22.18 6.19
CA GLU A 195 -1.21 -21.37 6.08
C GLU A 195 -1.33 -20.08 6.88
N VAL A 196 -2.51 -19.45 6.84
CA VAL A 196 -2.83 -18.26 7.64
C VAL A 196 -2.73 -18.59 9.13
N GLU A 197 -3.36 -19.69 9.57
CA GLU A 197 -3.29 -20.16 10.96
C GLU A 197 -1.85 -20.46 11.40
N TRP A 198 -1.07 -21.16 10.57
CA TRP A 198 0.35 -21.42 10.85
C TRP A 198 1.14 -20.11 10.96
N PHE A 199 0.93 -19.16 10.04
CA PHE A 199 1.58 -17.85 10.07
C PHE A 199 1.22 -17.09 11.34
N LEU A 200 -0.06 -17.02 11.71
CA LEU A 200 -0.53 -16.35 12.92
C LEU A 200 0.02 -17.01 14.20
N SER A 201 0.27 -18.32 14.19
CA SER A 201 0.88 -19.04 15.32
C SER A 201 2.36 -18.71 15.52
N THR A 202 3.06 -18.28 14.46
CA THR A 202 4.50 -17.95 14.48
C THR A 202 4.75 -16.43 14.51
N HIS A 203 3.80 -15.64 14.02
CA HIS A 203 3.87 -14.19 13.87
C HIS A 203 2.55 -13.56 14.33
N HIS A 204 2.38 -13.50 15.65
CA HIS A 204 1.13 -13.00 16.25
C HIS A 204 0.85 -11.55 15.82
N PRO A 205 -0.40 -11.17 15.48
CA PRO A 205 -0.75 -9.79 15.08
C PRO A 205 -0.42 -8.66 16.06
N ARG A 206 0.07 -8.98 17.26
CA ARG A 206 0.50 -7.98 18.26
C ARG A 206 1.89 -7.45 17.95
N SER A 207 2.76 -8.25 17.33
CA SER A 207 4.11 -7.82 16.96
C SER A 207 4.16 -7.18 15.57
N TRP A 208 3.03 -7.09 14.86
CA TRP A 208 3.03 -6.59 13.47
C TRP A 208 3.39 -5.12 13.35
N PHE A 209 3.21 -4.34 14.41
CA PHE A 209 3.59 -2.93 14.50
C PHE A 209 4.98 -2.72 15.10
N GLU A 210 5.65 -3.78 15.54
CA GLU A 210 7.01 -3.68 16.07
C GLU A 210 8.01 -3.47 14.91
N PRO A 211 9.00 -2.58 15.06
CA PRO A 211 10.00 -2.34 14.01
C PRO A 211 10.88 -3.55 13.71
N GLY A 212 11.26 -3.70 12.44
CA GLY A 212 12.17 -4.74 11.95
C GLY A 212 11.45 -6.03 11.51
N PRO A 213 12.03 -6.79 10.54
CA PRO A 213 11.39 -7.95 9.95
C PRO A 213 10.89 -8.90 11.04
N PRO A 214 9.73 -9.58 10.86
CA PRO A 214 9.31 -10.62 11.77
C PRO A 214 10.36 -11.73 11.67
N GLY A 215 11.37 -11.64 12.52
CA GLY A 215 12.29 -12.74 12.72
C GLY A 215 11.49 -13.88 13.35
N PRO A 216 11.83 -15.15 13.09
CA PRO A 216 11.39 -16.20 13.97
C PRO A 216 11.75 -15.78 15.40
N ALA A 217 10.76 -15.74 16.30
CA ALA A 217 11.04 -15.57 17.71
C ALA A 217 12.17 -16.55 18.06
N ALA A 218 13.27 -16.02 18.59
CA ALA A 218 14.37 -16.85 19.02
C ALA A 218 13.79 -17.91 19.98
N LEU A 219 13.78 -19.17 19.53
CA LEU A 219 13.58 -20.33 20.39
C LEU A 219 14.80 -20.50 21.28
#